data_AF-A0A918AVP3-F1
#
_entry.id   AF-A0A918AVP3-F1
#
_cell.length_a   1.000
_cell.length_b   1.000
_cell.length_c   1.000
_cell.angle_alpha   90.00
_cell.angle_beta   90.00
_cell.angle_gamma   90.00
#
_symmetry.space_group_name_H-M   'P 1'
#
loop_
_entity.id
_entity.type
_entity.pdbx_description
1 polymer ?
#
loop_
_entity_poly.entity_id
_entity_poly.type
_entity_poly.pdbx_seq_one_letter_code
_entity_poly.pdbx_strand_id
1 'polypeptide(L)'
;MSLLLAVETDLFPPRNPRGDLTSCPPLGIGSLSRRQEEISSSPDYHGCPMVAVAAELKDTAHPASTVARRHKQDLTDFFRAEAERAGVADPDTLAAQLTIVFDGASAHSVVRAEPLGGLGLRAATALLDTAGVPCPRAFRRPDLRDHVAG
;
A
#
# COMPACT_ATOMS: atom_id res chain seq x y z
N MET A 1 -1.07 -12.79 21.36
CA MET A 1 -0.21 -12.52 20.18
C MET A 1 -1.09 -12.61 18.92
N SER A 2 -2.13 -11.78 18.82
CA SER A 2 -3.36 -12.23 18.11
C SER A 2 -4.13 -11.17 17.32
N LEU A 3 -3.52 -10.01 17.03
CA LEU A 3 -4.07 -9.03 16.07
C LEU A 3 -3.03 -8.59 15.02
N LEU A 4 -1.79 -8.28 15.42
CA LEU A 4 -0.76 -7.73 14.52
C LEU A 4 -0.56 -8.56 13.23
N LEU A 5 -0.46 -9.89 13.38
CA LEU A 5 -0.31 -10.83 12.27
C LEU A 5 -1.50 -10.86 11.30
N ALA A 6 -2.72 -10.56 11.77
CA ALA A 6 -3.92 -10.66 10.93
C ALA A 6 -3.90 -9.61 9.82
N VAL A 7 -3.48 -8.39 10.13
CA VAL A 7 -3.35 -7.28 9.16
C VAL A 7 -2.26 -7.58 8.13
N GLU A 8 -1.15 -8.19 8.54
CA GLU A 8 -0.04 -8.54 7.63
C GLU A 8 -0.42 -9.63 6.61
N THR A 9 -1.10 -10.70 7.03
CA THR A 9 -1.57 -11.75 6.11
C THR A 9 -2.68 -11.30 5.17
N ASP A 10 -3.43 -10.26 5.55
CA ASP A 10 -4.51 -9.69 4.73
C ASP A 10 -3.99 -8.70 3.69
N LEU A 11 -2.97 -7.90 4.04
CA LEU A 11 -2.42 -6.90 3.14
C LEU A 11 -1.64 -7.53 1.98
N PHE A 12 -0.93 -8.63 2.23
CA PHE A 12 -0.08 -9.29 1.24
C PHE A 12 -0.74 -10.58 0.73
N PRO A 13 -1.32 -10.61 -0.50
CA PRO A 13 -1.95 -11.81 -1.01
C PRO A 13 -0.91 -12.94 -1.19
N PRO A 14 -1.29 -14.21 -0.92
CA PRO A 14 -0.38 -15.34 -1.11
C PRO A 14 0.05 -15.45 -2.58
N ARG A 15 1.34 -15.75 -2.81
CA ARG A 15 1.89 -15.97 -4.16
C ARG A 15 1.19 -17.18 -4.81
N ASN A 16 0.15 -16.93 -5.62
CA ASN A 16 -0.56 -17.99 -6.33
C ASN A 16 0.32 -18.57 -7.46
N PRO A 17 0.66 -19.88 -7.43
CA PRO A 17 1.47 -20.51 -8.48
C PRO A 17 0.64 -20.91 -9.72
N ARG A 18 -0.64 -20.54 -9.81
CA ARG A 18 -1.51 -20.80 -10.96
C ARG A 18 -2.02 -19.45 -11.52
N GLY A 19 -1.76 -19.20 -12.80
CA GLY A 19 -1.97 -17.88 -13.41
C GLY A 19 -3.45 -17.51 -13.57
N ASP A 20 -3.87 -16.49 -12.82
CA ASP A 20 -5.21 -15.88 -12.79
C ASP A 20 -5.19 -14.35 -13.03
N LEU A 21 -4.05 -13.69 -12.77
CA LEU A 21 -3.86 -12.22 -12.73
C LEU A 21 -3.95 -11.47 -14.08
N THR A 22 -4.66 -12.01 -15.08
CA THR A 22 -4.84 -11.38 -16.40
C THR A 22 -6.04 -10.44 -16.39
N SER A 23 -5.85 -9.12 -16.39
CA SER A 23 -5.75 -8.42 -17.69
C SER A 23 -5.08 -7.03 -17.63
N CYS A 24 -4.47 -6.62 -16.51
CA CYS A 24 -3.71 -5.36 -16.45
C CYS A 24 -2.59 -5.41 -15.38
N PRO A 25 -1.31 -5.21 -15.74
CA PRO A 25 -0.20 -5.19 -14.77
C PRO A 25 -0.33 -4.24 -13.55
N PRO A 26 -0.86 -3.00 -13.64
CA PRO A 26 -1.03 -2.15 -12.45
C PRO A 26 -2.08 -2.64 -11.43
N LEU A 27 -2.69 -3.81 -11.62
CA LEU A 27 -3.71 -4.33 -10.71
C LEU A 27 -3.18 -4.60 -9.30
N GLY A 28 -1.96 -5.12 -9.12
CA GLY A 28 -1.40 -5.36 -7.78
C GLY A 28 -1.12 -4.09 -6.99
N ILE A 29 -0.59 -3.05 -7.65
CA ILE A 29 -0.37 -1.73 -7.05
C ILE A 29 -1.71 -1.09 -6.68
N GLY A 30 -2.70 -1.16 -7.58
CA GLY A 30 -4.03 -0.60 -7.38
C GLY A 30 -4.90 -1.35 -6.37
N SER A 31 -4.72 -2.67 -6.21
CA SER A 31 -5.44 -3.47 -5.20
C SER A 31 -4.89 -3.24 -3.79
N LEU A 32 -3.57 -3.22 -3.62
CA LEU A 32 -2.95 -2.90 -2.34
C LEU A 32 -3.34 -1.49 -1.86
N SER A 33 -3.31 -0.52 -2.79
CA SER A 33 -3.72 0.86 -2.50
C SER A 33 -5.18 0.94 -2.06
N ARG A 34 -6.09 0.18 -2.71
CA ARG A 34 -7.50 0.09 -2.26
C ARG A 34 -7.65 -0.58 -0.89
N ARG A 35 -6.93 -1.68 -0.64
CA ARG A 35 -6.99 -2.34 0.67
C ARG A 35 -6.51 -1.43 1.80
N GLN A 36 -5.53 -0.56 1.54
CA GLN A 36 -5.10 0.46 2.49
C GLN A 36 -6.21 1.46 2.82
N GLU A 37 -6.95 1.94 1.81
CA GLU A 37 -8.12 2.81 2.01
C GLU A 37 -9.19 2.11 2.85
N GLU A 38 -9.53 0.86 2.50
CA GLU A 38 -10.52 0.02 3.18
C GLU A 38 -10.18 -0.15 4.67
N ILE A 39 -8.98 -0.63 5.00
CA ILE A 39 -8.58 -0.85 6.41
C ILE A 39 -8.41 0.45 7.20
N SER A 40 -8.16 1.59 6.54
CA SER A 40 -8.06 2.91 7.22
C SER A 40 -9.38 3.40 7.82
N SER A 41 -10.51 2.79 7.44
CA SER A 41 -11.81 3.04 8.07
C SER A 41 -12.09 2.21 9.33
N SER A 42 -11.21 1.27 9.69
CA SER A 42 -11.35 0.47 10.90
C SER A 42 -11.05 1.31 12.16
N PRO A 43 -11.85 1.22 13.24
CA PRO A 43 -11.54 1.87 14.51
C PRO A 43 -10.25 1.34 15.15
N ASP A 44 -9.85 0.11 14.80
CA ASP A 44 -8.59 -0.52 15.25
C ASP A 44 -7.40 -0.18 14.32
N TYR A 45 -7.54 0.78 13.39
CA TYR A 45 -6.44 1.17 12.50
C TYR A 45 -5.41 2.02 13.23
N HIS A 46 -4.18 1.50 13.34
CA HIS A 46 -3.06 2.16 14.01
C HIS A 46 -1.88 2.42 13.06
N GLY A 47 -2.16 2.56 11.76
CA GLY A 47 -1.15 2.82 10.74
C GLY A 47 -0.31 1.59 10.40
N CYS A 48 0.91 1.81 9.89
CA CYS A 48 1.84 0.72 9.58
C CYS A 48 2.69 0.40 10.81
N PRO A 49 2.61 -0.82 11.39
CA PRO A 49 3.36 -1.17 12.58
C PRO A 49 4.88 -1.12 12.34
N MET A 50 5.35 -1.39 11.13
CA MET A 50 6.77 -1.34 10.79
C MET A 50 7.34 0.09 10.81
N VAL A 51 6.54 1.09 10.41
CA VAL A 51 6.90 2.51 10.51
C VAL A 51 6.96 2.93 11.98
N ALA A 52 5.95 2.57 12.78
CA ALA A 52 5.90 2.90 14.20
C ALA A 52 7.09 2.27 14.98
N VAL A 53 7.38 0.98 14.73
CA VAL A 53 8.53 0.26 15.31
C VAL A 53 9.85 0.96 14.97
N ALA A 54 10.08 1.32 13.71
CA ALA A 54 11.31 2.01 13.30
C ALA A 54 11.42 3.43 13.89
N ALA A 55 10.31 4.18 13.92
CA ALA A 55 10.25 5.55 14.42
C ALA A 55 10.45 5.64 15.94
N GLU A 56 9.92 4.67 16.71
CA GLU A 56 10.05 4.71 18.16
C GLU A 56 11.39 4.19 18.69
N LEU A 57 11.88 3.06 18.14
CA LEU A 57 13.11 2.42 18.62
C LEU A 57 14.36 3.27 18.40
N LYS A 58 14.43 4.01 17.28
CA LYS A 58 15.52 4.94 16.92
C LYS A 58 16.92 4.31 16.81
N ASP A 59 17.04 2.99 17.00
CA ASP A 59 18.21 2.16 16.72
C ASP A 59 17.99 1.32 15.45
N THR A 60 18.92 1.42 14.50
CA THR A 60 18.89 0.68 13.22
C THR A 60 19.50 -0.73 13.31
N ALA A 61 20.19 -1.05 14.40
CA ALA A 61 20.74 -2.36 14.70
C ALA A 61 19.75 -3.25 15.48
N HIS A 62 18.81 -2.66 16.24
CA HIS A 62 17.82 -3.39 17.01
C HIS A 62 17.08 -4.45 16.16
N PRO A 63 16.87 -5.69 16.66
CA PRO A 63 16.30 -6.77 15.86
C PRO A 63 14.96 -6.43 15.21
N ALA A 64 14.05 -5.77 15.94
CA ALA A 64 12.74 -5.37 15.42
C ALA A 64 12.83 -4.29 14.32
N SER A 65 13.79 -3.36 14.40
CA SER A 65 14.06 -2.38 13.33
C SER A 65 14.57 -3.08 12.06
N THR A 66 15.33 -4.16 12.21
CA THR A 66 15.77 -4.99 11.08
C THR A 66 14.63 -5.82 10.48
N VAL A 67 13.68 -6.31 11.29
CA VAL A 67 12.45 -6.95 10.78
C VAL A 67 11.59 -5.93 10.02
N ALA A 68 11.35 -4.75 10.60
CA ALA A 68 10.60 -3.67 9.97
C ALA A 68 11.20 -3.26 8.61
N ARG A 69 12.52 -3.03 8.56
CA ARG A 69 13.26 -2.73 7.32
C ARG A 69 13.12 -3.85 6.28
N ARG A 70 13.16 -5.12 6.67
CA ARG A 70 12.96 -6.26 5.74
C ARG A 70 11.55 -6.27 5.16
N HIS A 71 10.52 -6.21 6.01
CA HIS A 71 9.12 -6.14 5.55
C HIS A 71 8.88 -4.94 4.60
N LYS A 72 9.50 -3.78 4.87
CA LYS A 72 9.41 -2.62 3.98
C LYS A 72 10.18 -2.81 2.65
N GLN A 73 11.24 -3.61 2.63
CA GLN A 73 11.87 -4.04 1.38
C GLN A 73 10.98 -5.03 0.63
N ASP A 74 10.39 -6.02 1.30
CA ASP A 74 9.49 -7.01 0.68
C ASP A 74 8.29 -6.35 -0.03
N LEU A 75 7.75 -5.26 0.54
CA LEU A 75 6.75 -4.42 -0.13
C LEU A 75 7.30 -3.67 -1.37
N THR A 76 8.52 -3.15 -1.26
CA THR A 76 9.15 -2.41 -2.36
C THR A 76 9.46 -3.36 -3.52
N ASP A 77 9.96 -4.57 -3.23
CA ASP A 77 10.20 -5.63 -4.21
C ASP A 77 8.89 -6.08 -4.90
N PHE A 78 7.76 -6.11 -4.18
CA PHE A 78 6.43 -6.34 -4.76
C PHE A 78 6.03 -5.23 -5.74
N PHE A 79 6.13 -3.95 -5.33
CA PHE A 79 5.83 -2.84 -6.22
C PHE A 79 6.74 -2.82 -7.46
N ARG A 80 8.02 -3.17 -7.30
CA ARG A 80 8.96 -3.29 -8.43
C ARG A 80 8.55 -4.40 -9.38
N ALA A 81 8.20 -5.58 -8.88
CA ALA A 81 7.74 -6.69 -9.71
C ALA A 81 6.47 -6.33 -10.52
N GLU A 82 5.51 -5.61 -9.92
CA GLU A 82 4.34 -5.12 -10.66
C GLU A 82 4.70 -4.02 -11.68
N ALA A 83 5.68 -3.16 -11.38
CA ALA A 83 6.18 -2.13 -12.30
C ALA A 83 6.97 -2.72 -13.50
N GLU A 84 7.81 -3.73 -13.25
CA GLU A 84 8.49 -4.54 -14.28
C GLU A 84 7.45 -5.21 -15.20
N ARG A 85 6.43 -5.86 -14.62
CA ARG A 85 5.31 -6.45 -15.37
C ARG A 85 4.50 -5.42 -16.16
N ALA A 86 4.51 -4.16 -15.74
CA ALA A 86 3.85 -3.05 -16.43
C ALA A 86 4.71 -2.40 -17.53
N GLY A 87 5.98 -2.79 -17.69
CA GLY A 87 6.88 -2.21 -18.68
C GLY A 87 7.38 -0.80 -18.31
N VAL A 88 7.40 -0.46 -17.02
CA VAL A 88 7.92 0.83 -16.52
C VAL A 88 9.41 0.93 -16.81
N ALA A 89 9.85 2.08 -17.36
CA ALA A 89 11.25 2.30 -17.74
C ALA A 89 12.23 2.41 -16.55
N ASP A 90 11.74 2.84 -15.39
CA ASP A 90 12.46 2.85 -14.10
C ASP A 90 11.54 2.27 -13.00
N PRO A 91 11.52 0.93 -12.85
CA PRO A 91 10.61 0.28 -11.91
C PRO A 91 11.08 0.43 -10.45
N ASP A 92 12.40 0.57 -10.20
CA ASP A 92 12.96 0.77 -8.86
C ASP A 92 12.54 2.13 -8.28
N THR A 93 12.61 3.22 -9.06
CA THR A 93 12.14 4.54 -8.62
C THR A 93 10.64 4.54 -8.35
N LEU A 94 9.82 3.96 -9.22
CA LEU A 94 8.37 3.88 -9.00
C LEU A 94 8.05 3.05 -7.74
N ALA A 95 8.73 1.93 -7.53
CA ALA A 95 8.54 1.09 -6.35
C ALA A 95 8.87 1.83 -5.04
N ALA A 96 10.00 2.55 -5.00
CA ALA A 96 10.37 3.36 -3.84
C ALA A 96 9.35 4.49 -3.57
N GLN A 97 8.87 5.16 -4.62
CA GLN A 97 7.84 6.20 -4.51
C GLN A 97 6.50 5.64 -3.98
N LEU A 98 6.08 4.45 -4.43
CA LEU A 98 4.87 3.78 -3.95
C LEU A 98 4.99 3.34 -2.49
N THR A 99 6.15 2.82 -2.06
CA THR A 99 6.43 2.53 -0.64
C THR A 99 6.36 3.79 0.22
N ILE A 100 6.93 4.91 -0.23
CA ILE A 100 6.86 6.21 0.46
C ILE A 100 5.41 6.70 0.57
N VAL A 101 4.61 6.61 -0.50
CA VAL A 101 3.18 6.96 -0.48
C VAL A 101 2.41 6.06 0.49
N PHE A 102 2.67 4.76 0.50
CA PHE A 102 2.03 3.82 1.41
C PHE A 102 2.33 4.16 2.89
N ASP A 103 3.59 4.44 3.23
CA ASP A 103 3.97 4.79 4.61
C ASP A 103 3.44 6.17 5.02
N GLY A 104 3.55 7.15 4.12
CA GLY A 104 3.01 8.49 4.33
C GLY A 104 1.49 8.47 4.56
N ALA A 105 0.74 7.71 3.76
CA ALA A 105 -0.69 7.51 3.94
C ALA A 105 -1.01 6.81 5.27
N SER A 106 -0.28 5.73 5.60
CA SER A 106 -0.47 4.99 6.86
C SER A 106 -0.29 5.89 8.09
N ALA A 107 0.71 6.76 8.08
CA ALA A 107 0.94 7.75 9.14
C ALA A 107 -0.10 8.89 9.11
N HIS A 108 -0.49 9.37 7.92
CA HIS A 108 -1.44 10.48 7.76
C HIS A 108 -2.79 10.19 8.41
N SER A 109 -3.36 9.00 8.16
CA SER A 109 -4.66 8.61 8.72
C SER A 109 -4.66 8.62 10.25
N VAL A 110 -3.60 8.06 10.87
CA VAL A 110 -3.43 8.07 12.34
C VAL A 110 -3.23 9.49 12.88
N VAL A 111 -2.40 10.31 12.23
CA VAL A 111 -2.13 11.70 12.65
C VAL A 111 -3.36 12.61 12.50
N ARG A 112 -4.29 12.28 11.60
CA ARG A 112 -5.58 12.97 11.46
C ARG A 112 -6.68 12.40 12.34
N ALA A 113 -6.58 11.14 12.78
CA ALA A 113 -7.70 10.35 13.27
C ALA A 113 -8.86 10.26 12.25
N GLU A 114 -8.52 10.21 10.95
CA GLU A 114 -9.47 10.19 9.83
C GLU A 114 -9.10 9.06 8.85
N PRO A 115 -10.08 8.38 8.22
CA PRO A 115 -9.82 7.45 7.11
C PRO A 115 -9.23 8.17 5.89
N LEU A 116 -8.54 7.43 5.02
CA LEU A 116 -7.78 8.02 3.90
C LEU A 116 -8.62 8.71 2.82
N GLY A 117 -9.92 8.46 2.70
CA GLY A 117 -10.83 9.20 1.82
C GLY A 117 -10.46 9.14 0.33
N GLY A 118 -9.78 8.09 -0.11
CA GLY A 118 -9.22 7.90 -1.44
C GLY A 118 -7.89 8.64 -1.70
N LEU A 119 -7.25 9.26 -0.69
CA LEU A 119 -6.03 10.04 -0.88
C LEU A 119 -4.82 9.18 -1.27
N GLY A 120 -4.64 8.02 -0.62
CA GLY A 120 -3.54 7.10 -0.91
C GLY A 120 -3.69 6.51 -2.32
N LEU A 121 -4.89 6.07 -2.67
CA LEU A 121 -5.21 5.57 -4.01
C LEU A 121 -5.05 6.66 -5.09
N ARG A 122 -5.42 7.91 -4.82
CA ARG A 122 -5.19 9.04 -5.75
C ARG A 122 -3.70 9.33 -5.92
N ALA A 123 -2.90 9.31 -4.85
CA ALA A 123 -1.46 9.51 -4.92
C ALA A 123 -0.76 8.37 -5.71
N ALA A 124 -1.07 7.11 -5.42
CA ALA A 124 -0.55 5.96 -6.16
C ALA A 124 -0.97 6.00 -7.65
N THR A 125 -2.21 6.41 -7.96
CA THR A 125 -2.67 6.59 -9.34
C THR A 125 -1.90 7.70 -10.07
N ALA A 126 -1.56 8.79 -9.40
CA ALA A 126 -0.77 9.87 -9.99
C ALA A 126 0.67 9.43 -10.31
N LEU A 127 1.29 8.59 -9.46
CA LEU A 127 2.58 7.98 -9.75
C LEU A 127 2.52 7.03 -10.96
N LEU A 128 1.49 6.17 -11.02
CA LEU A 128 1.26 5.26 -12.15
C LEU A 128 1.03 6.01 -13.48
N ASP A 129 0.17 7.03 -13.49
CA ASP A 129 -0.07 7.87 -14.66
C ASP A 129 1.22 8.61 -15.10
N THR A 130 2.06 9.04 -14.14
CA THR A 130 3.37 9.69 -14.42
C THR A 130 4.40 8.70 -14.99
N ALA A 131 4.40 7.46 -14.51
CA ALA A 131 5.27 6.37 -14.99
C ALA A 131 4.84 5.78 -16.35
N GLY A 132 3.82 6.34 -17.00
CA GLY A 132 3.31 5.88 -18.29
C GLY A 132 2.40 4.64 -18.20
N VAL A 133 1.89 4.31 -17.02
CA VAL A 133 1.02 3.13 -16.76
C VAL A 133 -0.40 3.61 -16.46
N PRO A 134 -1.20 3.96 -17.49
CA PRO A 134 -2.54 4.52 -17.30
C PRO A 134 -3.49 3.47 -16.69
N CYS A 135 -3.86 3.67 -15.42
CA CYS A 135 -4.83 2.80 -14.76
C CYS A 135 -6.23 2.97 -15.42
N PRO A 136 -6.90 1.88 -15.87
CA PRO A 136 -8.17 1.97 -16.60
C PRO A 136 -9.24 2.78 -15.86
N ARG A 137 -9.94 3.66 -16.59
CA ARG A 137 -10.94 4.60 -16.03
C ARG A 137 -12.01 3.97 -15.13
N ALA A 138 -12.32 2.68 -15.31
CA ALA A 138 -13.25 1.93 -14.46
C ALA A 138 -12.84 1.93 -12.97
N PHE A 139 -11.54 1.92 -12.66
CA PHE A 139 -11.01 1.98 -11.29
C PHE A 139 -10.95 3.39 -10.70
N ARG A 140 -11.34 4.43 -11.46
CA ARG A 140 -11.19 5.84 -11.10
C ARG A 140 -12.48 6.48 -10.55
N ARG A 141 -13.50 5.67 -10.22
CA ARG A 141 -14.72 6.09 -9.50
C ARG A 141 -14.56 5.86 -7.99
N PRO A 142 -14.53 6.90 -7.15
CA PRO A 142 -14.88 6.77 -5.74
C PRO A 142 -16.41 6.75 -5.64
N ASP A 143 -16.99 5.56 -5.45
CA ASP A 143 -18.27 5.50 -4.76
C ASP A 143 -17.99 5.66 -3.26
N LEU A 144 -18.36 6.82 -2.75
CA LEU A 144 -18.16 7.27 -1.36
C LEU A 144 -19.33 8.20 -1.00
N ARG A 145 -20.53 7.90 -1.52
CA ARG A 145 -21.72 8.77 -1.47
C ARG A 145 -23.05 8.06 -1.18
N ASP A 146 -23.03 6.95 -0.44
CA ASP A 146 -24.27 6.27 0.01
C ASP A 146 -24.27 5.81 1.48
N HIS A 147 -23.30 6.21 2.31
CA HIS A 147 -23.17 5.74 3.72
C HIS A 147 -22.96 6.84 4.79
N VAL A 148 -23.37 8.08 4.52
CA VAL A 148 -23.51 9.14 5.56
C VAL A 148 -24.88 9.82 5.43
N ALA A 149 -25.93 9.03 5.69
CA ALA A 149 -27.33 9.47 5.77
C ALA A 149 -28.11 8.48 6.65
N GLY A 150 -27.96 8.61 7.98
CA GLY A 150 -28.60 7.78 9.00
C GLY A 150 -28.31 8.32 10.39
#